data_AF-A0A3L7W2F1-F1
#
_entry.id   AF-A0A3L7W2F1-F1
#
_cell.length_a   1.000
_cell.length_b   1.000
_cell.length_c   1.000
_cell.angle_alpha   90.00
_cell.angle_beta   90.00
_cell.angle_gamma   90.00
#
_symmetry.space_group_name_H-M   'P 1'
#
loop_
_entity.id
_entity.type
_entity.pdbx_description
1 polymer ?
#
loop_
_entity_poly.entity_id
_entity_poly.type
_entity_poly.pdbx_seq_one_letter_code
_entity_poly.pdbx_strand_id
1 'polypeptide(L)' 'MANDSGSSKLDRATLMREHAAARSRRAAATAGSAEWRSAAADVARIEVQLASITALKTPPARVARPEEKRRA' A
#
# COMPACT_ATOMS: atom_id res chain seq x y z
N MET A 1 -4.12 31.33 3.57
CA MET A 1 -4.94 30.22 3.03
C MET A 1 -4.04 29.46 2.06
N ALA A 2 -3.62 28.21 2.22
CA ALA A 2 -4.14 27.09 2.99
C ALA A 2 -3.01 26.40 3.79
N ASN A 3 -3.35 25.94 4.98
CA ASN A 3 -2.50 25.10 5.80
C ASN A 3 -2.54 23.70 5.18
N ASP A 4 -1.60 23.40 4.26
CA ASP A 4 -1.41 22.04 3.77
C ASP A 4 -0.81 21.23 4.92
N SER A 5 -1.68 20.76 5.82
CA SER A 5 -1.39 19.71 6.78
C SER A 5 -1.15 18.42 6.00
N GLY A 6 -0.11 18.40 5.17
CA GLY A 6 0.40 17.23 4.53
C GLY A 6 0.84 16.30 5.65
N SER A 7 -0.05 15.36 6.01
CA SER A 7 0.35 14.16 6.73
C SER A 7 1.63 13.68 6.09
N SER A 8 2.76 13.87 6.78
CA SER A 8 4.09 13.52 6.27
C SER A 8 3.99 12.11 5.72
N LYS A 9 3.92 12.00 4.39
CA LYS A 9 3.72 10.72 3.72
C LYS A 9 4.95 9.93 4.08
N LEU A 10 4.81 9.01 5.04
CA LEU A 10 5.93 8.25 5.57
C LEU A 10 6.71 7.68 4.39
N ASP A 11 8.02 7.89 4.40
CA ASP A 11 8.87 7.39 3.33
C ASP A 11 8.79 5.84 3.29
N ARG A 12 9.13 5.26 2.14
CA ARG A 12 9.04 3.81 1.93
C ARG A 12 9.82 3.01 2.97
N ALA A 13 10.99 3.50 3.42
CA ALA A 13 11.82 2.77 4.37
C ALA A 13 11.14 2.72 5.74
N THR A 14 10.50 3.81 6.15
CA THR A 14 9.71 3.88 7.38
C THR A 14 8.50 2.95 7.33
N LEU A 15 7.76 2.96 6.22
CA LEU A 15 6.63 2.03 6.02
C LEU A 15 7.08 0.55 6.03
N MET A 16 8.25 0.22 5.49
CA MET A 16 8.79 -1.14 5.56
C MET A 16 9.09 -1.57 7.00
N ARG A 17 9.68 -0.69 7.82
CA ARG A 17 9.94 -0.99 9.24
C ARG A 17 8.64 -1.18 10.01
N GLU A 18 7.66 -0.30 9.79
CA GLU A 18 6.34 -0.42 10.44
C GLU A 18 5.60 -1.68 10.00
N HIS A 19 5.69 -2.06 8.72
CA HIS A 19 5.10 -3.30 8.21
C HIS A 19 5.69 -4.53 8.90
N ALA A 20 7.02 -4.59 9.03
CA ALA A 20 7.72 -5.67 9.72
C ALA A 20 7.27 -5.77 11.18
N ALA A 21 7.19 -4.64 11.89
CA ALA A 21 6.70 -4.58 13.26
C ALA A 21 5.24 -5.04 13.38
N ALA A 22 4.37 -4.59 12.48
CA ALA A 22 2.96 -5.00 12.45
C ALA A 22 2.78 -6.49 12.15
N ARG A 23 3.58 -7.06 11.23
CA ARG A 23 3.60 -8.51 10.98
C ARG A 23 4.06 -9.29 12.21
N SER A 24 5.10 -8.81 12.90
CA SER A 24 5.58 -9.43 14.14
C SER A 24 4.50 -9.41 15.23
N ARG A 25 3.82 -8.27 15.44
CA ARG A 25 2.71 -8.15 16.40
C ARG A 25 1.56 -9.10 16.06
N ARG A 26 1.19 -9.20 14.78
CA ARG A 26 0.13 -10.11 14.31
C ARG A 26 0.51 -11.59 14.51
N ALA A 27 1.77 -11.95 14.29
CA ALA A 27 2.25 -13.33 14.47
C ALA A 27 2.31 -13.74 15.95
N ALA A 28 2.58 -12.79 16.85
CA ALA A 28 2.59 -13.03 18.29
C ALA A 28 1.19 -13.06 18.92
N ALA A 29 0.18 -12.46 18.27
CA ALA A 29 -1.18 -12.42 18.78
C ALA A 29 -1.97 -13.69 18.47
N THR A 30 -2.85 -14.10 19.40
CA THR A 30 -3.78 -15.22 19.20
C THR A 30 -4.72 -14.93 18.03
N ALA A 31 -4.80 -15.85 17.07
CA ALA A 31 -5.66 -15.70 15.90
C ALA A 31 -7.11 -15.40 16.30
N GLY A 32 -7.70 -14.37 15.69
CA GLY A 32 -9.06 -13.93 15.98
C GLY A 32 -9.22 -12.99 17.18
N SER A 33 -8.18 -12.77 17.99
CA SER A 33 -8.22 -11.79 19.08
C SER A 33 -8.38 -10.36 18.57
N ALA A 34 -8.74 -9.43 19.45
CA ALA A 34 -8.83 -8.01 19.11
C ALA A 34 -7.46 -7.45 18.68
N GLU A 35 -6.40 -7.85 19.37
CA GLU A 35 -5.01 -7.50 19.07
C GLU A 35 -4.59 -8.04 17.71
N TRP A 36 -4.95 -9.28 17.38
CA TRP A 36 -4.67 -9.87 16.08
C TRP A 36 -5.37 -9.10 14.95
N ARG A 37 -6.66 -8.75 15.14
CA ARG A 37 -7.43 -7.99 14.16
C ARG A 37 -6.87 -6.58 13.97
N SER A 38 -6.48 -5.92 15.06
CA SER A 38 -5.82 -4.60 15.00
C SER A 38 -4.48 -4.67 14.24
N ALA A 39 -3.62 -5.63 14.57
CA ALA A 39 -2.35 -5.80 13.87
C ALA A 39 -2.54 -6.20 12.39
N ALA A 40 -3.57 -6.98 12.06
CA ALA A 40 -3.93 -7.29 10.67
C ALA A 40 -4.40 -6.07 9.88
N ALA A 41 -5.20 -5.20 10.50
CA ALA A 41 -5.62 -3.94 9.89
C ALA A 41 -4.42 -3.01 9.63
N ASP A 42 -3.48 -2.93 10.58
CA ASP A 42 -2.23 -2.17 10.41
C ASP A 42 -1.40 -2.68 9.22
N VAL A 43 -1.23 -4.01 9.10
CA VAL A 43 -0.52 -4.63 7.96
C VAL A 43 -1.17 -4.24 6.64
N ALA A 44 -2.50 -4.38 6.52
CA ALA A 44 -3.21 -4.06 5.29
C ALA A 44 -3.12 -2.56 4.94
N ARG A 45 -3.25 -1.67 5.92
CA ARG A 45 -3.13 -0.22 5.74
C ARG A 45 -1.75 0.14 5.18
N ILE A 46 -0.69 -0.44 5.72
CA ILE A 46 0.68 -0.15 5.30
C ILE A 46 0.95 -0.73 3.89
N GLU A 47 0.45 -1.92 3.59
CA GLU A 47 0.56 -2.54 2.25
C GLU A 47 -0.08 -1.66 1.16
N VAL A 48 -1.25 -1.06 1.43
CA VAL A 48 -1.90 -0.11 0.51
C VAL A 48 -1.04 1.14 0.29
N GLN A 49 -0.44 1.68 1.36
CA GLN A 49 0.43 2.85 1.25
C GLN A 49 1.69 2.53 0.42
N LEU A 50 2.28 1.36 0.63
CA LEU A 50 3.44 0.88 -0.15
C LEU A 50 3.11 0.63 -1.62
N ALA A 51 1.94 0.04 -1.89
CA ALA A 51 1.43 -0.13 -3.24
C ALA A 51 1.22 1.22 -3.93
N SER A 52 0.67 2.22 -3.22
CA SER A 52 0.49 3.58 -3.74
C SER A 52 1.82 4.24 -4.11
N ILE A 53 2.86 4.12 -3.26
CA ILE A 53 4.20 4.62 -3.57
C ILE A 53 4.78 3.91 -4.81
N THR A 54 4.54 2.60 -4.95
CA THR A 54 5.05 1.80 -6.07
C THR A 54 4.32 2.14 -7.38
N ALA A 55 2.99 2.33 -7.33
CA ALA A 55 2.17 2.72 -8.46
C ALA A 55 2.55 4.10 -8.99
N LEU A 56 2.84 5.06 -8.11
CA LEU A 56 3.34 6.39 -8.51
C LEU A 56 4.69 6.34 -9.24
N LYS A 57 5.49 5.28 -9.03
CA LYS A 57 6.78 5.08 -9.71
C LYS A 57 6.68 4.28 -11.00
N THR A 58 5.56 3.58 -11.21
CA THR A 58 5.36 2.75 -12.41
C THR A 58 4.54 3.56 -13.40
N PRO A 59 5.09 3.96 -14.56
CA PRO A 59 4.29 4.61 -15.59
C PRO A 59 3.07 3.74 -15.91
N PRO A 60 1.87 4.31 -16.09
CA PRO A 60 0.72 3.52 -16.48
C PRO A 60 1.10 2.76 -17.75
N ALA A 61 0.92 1.43 -17.72
CA ALA A 61 1.13 0.61 -18.90
C ALA A 61 0.28 1.24 -20.01
N ARG A 62 0.92 1.76 -21.07
CA ARG A 62 0.20 2.21 -22.25
C ARG A 62 -0.53 0.97 -22.76
N VAL A 63 -1.83 0.91 -22.50
CA VAL A 63 -2.71 -0.08 -23.11
C VAL A 63 -2.53 0.15 -24.60
N ALA A 64 -1.84 -0.79 -25.27
CA ALA A 64 -1.78 -0.79 -26.72
C ALA A 64 -3.23 -0.90 -27.17
N ARG A 65 -3.78 0.22 -27.66
CA ARG A 65 -5.07 0.23 -28.34
C ARG A 65 -5.00 -0.92 -29.34
N PRO A 66 -5.89 -1.92 -29.29
CA PRO A 66 -5.85 -3.01 -30.26
C PRO A 66 -5.89 -2.35 -31.63
N GLU A 67 -4.78 -2.47 -32.38
CA GLU A 67 -4.78 -2.03 -33.77
C GLU A 67 -5.97 -2.73 -34.41
N GLU A 68 -6.88 -1.92 -34.93
CA GLU A 68 -8.06 -2.33 -35.67
C GLU A 68 -7.57 -3.00 -36.96
N LYS A 69 -7.08 -4.22 -36.82
CA LYS A 69 -6.72 -5.05 -37.95
C LYS A 69 -8.02 -5.54 -38.56
N ARG A 70 -8.35 -4.89 -39.69
CA ARG A 70 -9.00 -5.45 -40.89
C ARG A 70 -10.51 -5.64 -40.78
N ARG A 71 -11.35 -5.40 -41.79
CA ARG A 71 -11.23 -5.37 -43.27
C ARG A 71 -12.46 -4.60 -43.82
N ALA A 72 -12.29 -3.84 -44.88
CA ALA A 72 -13.07 -3.92 -46.12
C ALA A 72 -12.33 -3.12 -47.20
#